data_AF-V4J6L0-F1
#
_entry.id   AF-V4J6L0-F1
#
_cell.length_a   1.000
_cell.length_b   1.000
_cell.length_c   1.000
_cell.angle_alpha   90.00
_cell.angle_beta   90.00
_cell.angle_gamma   90.00
#
_symmetry.space_group_name_H-M   'P 1'
#
loop_
_entity.id
_entity.type
_entity.pdbx_description
1 polymer ?
#
loop_
_entity_poly.entity_id
_entity_poly.type
_entity_poly.pdbx_seq_one_letter_code
_entity_poly.pdbx_strand_id
1 'polypeptide(L)'
;MFLRSKNRFKDGKQHRYWSIVENRRVADGRVVQHQVLYLGEINDSQKASWCKAIEVLDEDEGAPTQVALFPEDRTAPTLDCDVVQVRLSGLQLHRPRQWGACWLACELWG
;
A
#
# COMPACT_ATOMS: atom_id res chain seq x y z
N MET A 1 -2.23 -5.18 12.13
CA MET A 1 -1.68 -5.85 10.92
C MET A 1 -0.72 -4.89 10.24
N PHE A 2 0.16 -5.36 9.35
CA PHE A 2 1.13 -4.51 8.67
C PHE A 2 1.37 -4.95 7.24
N LEU A 3 1.94 -4.05 6.44
CA LEU A 3 2.31 -4.31 5.06
C LEU A 3 3.66 -5.05 5.00
N ARG A 4 3.75 -6.10 4.17
CA ARG A 4 4.98 -6.85 3.93
C ARG A 4 5.25 -6.98 2.44
N SER A 5 6.49 -6.69 2.02
CA SER A 5 6.96 -6.99 0.67
C SER A 5 7.77 -8.28 0.62
N LYS A 6 7.68 -9.01 -0.50
CA LYS A 6 8.57 -10.12 -0.86
C LYS A 6 9.13 -9.91 -2.26
N ASN A 7 10.45 -9.97 -2.38
CA ASN A 7 11.11 -9.93 -3.69
C ASN A 7 11.24 -11.36 -4.24
N ARG A 8 11.04 -11.52 -5.54
CA ARG A 8 11.24 -12.77 -6.27
C ARG A 8 11.87 -12.46 -7.62
N PHE A 9 12.90 -13.20 -7.99
CA PHE A 9 13.46 -13.16 -9.34
C PHE A 9 12.75 -14.22 -10.21
N LYS A 10 12.17 -13.81 -11.34
CA LYS A 10 11.56 -14.70 -12.34
C LYS A 10 11.60 -14.01 -13.71
N ASP A 11 11.57 -14.77 -14.80
CA ASP A 11 11.50 -14.23 -16.17
C ASP A 11 12.58 -13.16 -16.48
N GLY A 12 13.77 -13.30 -15.88
CA GLY A 12 14.88 -12.35 -16.03
C GLY A 12 14.71 -11.01 -15.31
N LYS A 13 13.67 -10.81 -14.50
CA LYS A 13 13.38 -9.55 -13.80
C LYS A 13 13.14 -9.76 -12.31
N GLN A 14 13.33 -8.70 -11.53
CA GLN A 14 12.96 -8.68 -10.12
C GLN A 14 11.52 -8.22 -9.95
N HIS A 15 10.73 -9.05 -9.29
CA HIS A 15 9.33 -8.80 -8.96
C HIS A 15 9.19 -8.54 -7.47
N ARG A 16 8.35 -7.57 -7.10
CA ARG A 16 8.04 -7.26 -5.70
C ARG A 16 6.54 -7.44 -5.46
N TYR A 17 6.23 -8.36 -4.56
CA TYR A 17 4.87 -8.71 -4.16
C TYR A 17 4.55 -8.13 -2.80
N TRP A 18 3.30 -7.74 -2.58
CA TRP A 18 2.84 -7.15 -1.34
C TRP A 18 1.73 -7.97 -0.69
N SER A 19 1.68 -7.97 0.63
CA SER A 19 0.63 -8.62 1.41
C SER A 19 0.37 -7.88 2.72
N ILE A 20 -0.86 -7.94 3.20
CA ILE A 20 -1.20 -7.60 4.58
C ILE A 20 -0.96 -8.85 5.43
N VAL A 21 -0.19 -8.69 6.50
CA VAL A 21 0.16 -9.77 7.42
C VAL A 21 -0.19 -9.40 8.85
N GLU A 22 -0.45 -10.41 9.67
CA GLU A 22 -0.68 -10.28 11.10
C GLU A 22 0.27 -11.19 11.90
N ASN A 23 0.62 -10.77 13.10
CA ASN A 23 1.33 -11.62 14.05
C ASN A 23 0.29 -12.43 14.84
N ARG A 24 0.40 -13.76 14.79
CA ARG A 24 -0.48 -14.69 15.51
C ARG A 24 0.34 -15.48 16.51
N ARG A 25 -0.08 -15.47 17.78
CA ARG A 25 0.48 -16.38 18.80
C ARG A 25 -0.04 -17.78 18.53
N VAL A 26 0.84 -18.77 18.54
CA VAL A 26 0.52 -20.19 18.37
C VAL A 26 1.01 -20.97 19.60
N ALA A 27 0.81 -22.29 19.60
CA ALA A 27 1.29 -23.16 20.67
C ALA A 27 2.79 -22.96 20.97
N ASP A 28 3.18 -23.27 22.20
CA ASP A 28 4.56 -23.18 22.69
C ASP A 28 5.13 -21.75 22.75
N GLY A 29 4.25 -20.74 22.87
CA GLY A 29 4.66 -19.34 23.01
C GLY A 29 5.25 -18.71 21.73
N ARG A 30 5.19 -19.42 20.61
CA ARG A 30 5.70 -18.94 19.32
C ARG A 30 4.78 -17.89 18.71
N VAL A 31 5.36 -17.00 17.93
CA VAL A 31 4.62 -16.03 17.10
C VAL A 31 4.92 -16.33 15.64
N VAL A 32 3.87 -16.51 14.85
CA VAL A 32 3.97 -16.68 13.39
C VAL A 32 3.37 -15.49 12.67
N GLN A 33 3.86 -15.22 11.47
CA GLN A 33 3.26 -14.24 10.57
C GLN A 33 2.25 -14.93 9.67
N HIS A 34 0.99 -14.59 9.83
CA HIS A 34 -0.11 -15.11 9.02
C HIS A 34 -0.45 -14.09 7.92
N GLN A 35 -0.51 -14.55 6.67
CA GLN A 35 -0.91 -13.71 5.53
C GLN A 35 -2.43 -13.55 5.55
N VAL A 36 -2.90 -12.31 5.67
CA VAL A 36 -4.32 -11.98 5.73
C VAL A 36 -4.87 -11.66 4.34
N LEU A 37 -4.10 -10.91 3.54
CA LEU A 37 -4.51 -10.54 2.19
C LEU A 37 -3.28 -10.46 1.28
N TYR A 38 -3.36 -11.15 0.15
CA TYR A 38 -2.39 -11.01 -0.93
C TYR A 38 -2.79 -9.86 -1.83
N LEU A 39 -1.96 -8.81 -1.91
CA LEU A 39 -2.23 -7.63 -2.73
C LEU A 39 -1.67 -7.75 -4.15
N GLY A 40 -0.91 -8.83 -4.42
CA GLY A 40 -0.29 -9.05 -5.71
C GLY A 40 1.02 -8.29 -5.89
N GLU A 41 1.44 -8.22 -7.14
CA GLU A 41 2.56 -7.42 -7.61
C GLU A 41 2.03 -6.16 -8.28
N ILE A 42 2.77 -5.07 -8.12
CA ILE A 42 2.61 -3.88 -8.94
C ILE A 42 3.65 -3.99 -10.04
N ASN A 43 3.21 -4.31 -11.25
CA ASN A 43 4.11 -4.47 -12.39
C ASN A 43 4.60 -3.11 -12.91
N ASP A 44 5.54 -3.09 -13.86
CA ASP A 44 6.17 -1.85 -14.32
C ASP A 44 5.17 -0.83 -14.92
N SER A 45 4.10 -1.29 -15.58
CA SER A 45 3.05 -0.39 -16.08
C SER A 45 2.17 0.18 -14.96
N GLN A 46 1.89 -0.61 -13.92
CA GLN A 46 1.18 -0.14 -12.72
C GLN A 46 2.07 0.73 -11.82
N LYS A 47 3.40 0.55 -11.83
CA LYS A 47 4.35 1.40 -11.09
C LYS A 47 4.30 2.85 -11.58
N ALA A 48 4.11 3.08 -12.88
CA ALA A 48 3.88 4.41 -13.43
C ALA A 48 2.55 5.02 -12.94
N SER A 49 1.50 4.20 -12.82
CA SER A 49 0.20 4.61 -12.26
C SER A 49 0.19 4.82 -10.75
N TRP A 50 1.22 4.33 -10.02
CA TRP A 50 1.39 4.56 -8.58
C TRP A 50 1.85 5.98 -8.26
N CYS A 51 2.39 6.71 -9.23
CA CYS A 51 2.43 8.18 -9.21
C CYS A 51 1.00 8.70 -9.38
N LYS A 52 0.11 8.38 -8.44
CA LYS A 52 -1.21 8.97 -8.43
C LYS A 52 -1.06 10.37 -7.87
N ALA A 53 -1.18 11.35 -8.76
CA ALA A 53 -1.34 12.71 -8.34
C ALA A 53 -2.64 12.83 -7.54
N ILE A 54 -2.55 13.37 -6.33
CA ILE A 54 -3.67 13.68 -5.45
C ILE A 54 -3.72 15.19 -5.25
N GLU A 55 -4.93 15.73 -5.12
CA GLU A 55 -5.11 17.11 -4.66
C GLU A 55 -4.99 17.11 -3.14
N VAL A 56 -4.01 17.87 -2.64
CA VAL A 56 -3.82 18.15 -1.23
C VAL A 56 -4.35 19.55 -1.00
N LEU A 57 -5.23 19.69 -0.01
CA LEU A 57 -5.68 21.00 0.45
C LEU A 57 -4.58 21.57 1.34
N ASP A 58 -3.93 22.63 0.87
CA ASP A 58 -2.98 23.39 1.68
C ASP A 58 -3.78 24.30 2.65
N GLU A 59 -3.56 24.12 3.95
CA GLU A 59 -4.25 24.89 4.99
C GLU A 59 -3.82 26.36 5.01
N ASP A 60 -2.62 26.68 4.51
CA ASP A 60 -2.05 28.03 4.49
C ASP A 60 -2.41 28.78 3.19
N GLU A 61 -2.37 28.11 2.04
CA GLU A 61 -2.64 28.74 0.73
C GLU A 61 -4.13 28.72 0.34
N GLY A 62 -4.94 27.86 0.96
CA GLY A 62 -6.39 27.78 0.74
C GLY A 62 -6.80 27.27 -0.65
N ALA A 63 -5.85 26.83 -1.47
CA ALA A 63 -6.07 26.25 -2.80
C ALA A 63 -5.59 24.78 -2.82
N PRO A 64 -6.29 23.89 -3.56
CA PRO A 64 -5.81 22.53 -3.77
C PRO A 64 -4.56 22.53 -4.65
N THR A 65 -3.51 21.83 -4.19
CA THR A 65 -2.26 21.66 -4.93
C THR A 65 -2.06 20.18 -5.27
N GLN A 66 -1.51 19.92 -6.45
CA GLN A 66 -1.26 18.57 -6.93
C GLN A 66 0.06 18.02 -6.34
N VAL A 67 -0.02 16.84 -5.73
CA VAL A 67 1.14 16.13 -5.17
C VAL A 67 1.14 14.68 -5.63
N ALA A 68 2.31 14.15 -6.01
CA ALA A 68 2.50 12.74 -6.28
C ALA A 68 3.04 12.00 -5.05
N LEU A 69 2.39 10.89 -4.68
CA LEU A 69 2.89 9.99 -3.65
C LEU A 69 3.87 8.99 -4.24
N PHE A 70 5.08 8.92 -3.67
CA PHE A 70 6.10 7.96 -4.08
C PHE A 70 6.67 7.21 -2.89
N PRO A 71 7.01 5.92 -2.98
CA PRO A 71 7.59 5.18 -1.87
C PRO A 71 9.04 5.60 -1.57
N GLU A 72 9.34 5.80 -0.27
CA GLU A 72 10.64 6.34 0.20
C GLU A 72 11.87 5.50 -0.16
N ASP A 73 11.69 4.22 -0.49
CA ASP A 73 12.78 3.27 -0.71
C ASP A 73 13.36 3.31 -2.14
N ARG A 74 12.98 4.31 -2.93
CA ARG A 74 13.45 4.53 -4.31
C ARG A 74 13.29 5.98 -4.73
N THR A 75 14.16 6.39 -5.65
CA THR A 75 14.11 7.73 -6.25
C THR A 75 12.83 7.91 -7.05
N ALA A 76 12.12 9.01 -6.82
CA ALA A 76 10.99 9.41 -7.64
C ALA A 76 11.44 9.86 -9.04
N PRO A 77 10.63 9.63 -10.08
CA PRO A 77 10.86 10.25 -11.37
C PRO A 77 10.71 11.78 -11.27
N THR A 78 11.28 12.50 -12.23
CA THR A 78 10.98 13.93 -12.40
C THR A 78 9.52 14.08 -12.78
N LEU A 79 8.78 14.88 -12.02
CA LEU A 79 7.36 15.17 -12.22
C LEU A 79 7.15 16.68 -12.18
N ASP A 80 6.14 17.17 -12.89
CA ASP A 80 5.75 18.59 -12.93
C ASP A 80 4.94 19.02 -11.68
N CYS A 81 5.01 18.24 -10.60
CA CYS A 81 4.32 18.47 -9.34
C CYS A 81 5.18 18.02 -8.16
N ASP A 82 4.81 18.45 -6.96
CA ASP A 82 5.55 18.09 -5.76
C ASP A 82 5.47 16.59 -5.48
N VAL A 83 6.57 16.06 -4.96
CA VAL A 83 6.69 14.64 -4.63
C VAL A 83 6.77 14.48 -3.12
N VAL A 84 5.82 13.72 -2.57
CA VAL A 84 5.85 13.28 -1.17
C VAL A 84 6.31 11.83 -1.11
N GLN A 85 7.42 11.61 -0.40
CA GLN A 85 7.95 10.28 -0.13
C GLN A 85 7.22 9.63 1.04
N VAL A 86 6.73 8.41 0.84
CA VAL A 86 5.89 7.67 1.79
C VAL A 86 6.65 6.46 2.33
N ARG A 87 6.73 6.40 3.67
CA ARG A 87 7.26 5.25 4.41
C ARG A 87 6.28 4.08 4.45
N LEU A 88 6.32 3.22 3.44
CA LEU A 88 5.45 2.04 3.38
C LEU A 88 5.73 1.02 4.51
N SER A 89 6.98 0.95 5.01
CA SER A 89 7.35 0.06 6.12
C SER A 89 6.67 0.43 7.45
N GLY A 90 6.23 1.68 7.60
CA GLY A 90 5.51 2.19 8.76
C GLY A 90 4.00 1.97 8.69
N LEU A 91 3.47 1.45 7.57
CA LEU A 91 2.04 1.29 7.38
C LEU A 91 1.47 0.22 8.30
N GLN A 92 0.49 0.62 9.12
CA GLN A 92 -0.21 -0.26 10.04
C GLN A 92 -1.72 -0.22 9.79
N LEU A 93 -2.34 -1.40 9.80
CA LEU A 93 -3.79 -1.54 9.77
C LEU A 93 -4.27 -1.86 11.18
N HIS A 94 -5.13 -0.98 11.69
CA HIS A 94 -5.77 -1.08 12.99
C HIS A 94 -7.26 -1.32 12.80
N ARG A 95 -7.81 -2.29 13.57
CA ARG A 95 -9.24 -2.62 13.57
C ARG A 95 -9.84 -2.75 12.16
N PRO A 96 -9.22 -3.50 11.22
CA PRO A 96 -9.80 -3.68 9.90
C PRO A 96 -11.17 -4.36 10.05
N ARG A 97 -12.19 -3.83 9.38
CA ARG A 97 -13.48 -4.53 9.28
C ARG A 97 -13.25 -5.85 8.54
N GLN A 98 -14.07 -6.86 8.82
CA GLN A 98 -13.99 -8.12 8.08
C GLN A 98 -14.08 -7.84 6.58
N TRP A 99 -13.05 -8.25 5.85
CA TRP A 99 -12.99 -8.12 4.40
C TRP A 99 -14.17 -8.89 3.79
N GLY A 100 -15.04 -8.19 3.05
CA GLY A 100 -16.30 -8.75 2.50
C GLY A 100 -17.58 -8.23 3.18
N ALA A 101 -17.53 -7.76 4.43
CA ALA A 101 -18.71 -7.19 5.08
C ALA A 101 -19.15 -5.84 4.47
N CYS A 102 -18.20 -5.08 3.91
CA CYS A 102 -18.51 -3.86 3.15
C CYS A 102 -19.17 -4.15 1.81
N TRP A 103 -18.87 -5.29 1.18
CA TRP A 103 -19.52 -5.69 -0.08
C TRP A 103 -21.01 -5.96 0.14
N LEU A 104 -21.36 -6.70 1.21
CA LEU A 104 -22.76 -6.92 1.59
C LEU A 104 -23.48 -5.59 1.88
N ALA A 105 -22.81 -4.61 2.49
CA ALA A 105 -23.41 -3.29 2.68
C ALA A 105 -23.61 -2.53 1.34
N CYS A 106 -22.67 -2.60 0.40
CA CYS A 106 -22.88 -2.00 -0.93
C CYS A 106 -23.99 -2.71 -1.73
N GLU A 107 -24.20 -4.00 -1.51
CA GLU A 107 -25.25 -4.78 -2.19
C GLU A 107 -26.64 -4.59 -1.55
N LEU A 108 -26.71 -4.41 -0.23
CA LEU A 108 -27.97 -4.19 0.50
C LEU A 108 -28.51 -2.75 0.39
N TRP A 109 -27.64 -1.78 0.07
CA TRP A 109 -27.99 -0.36 -0.06
C TRP A 109 -27.76 0.20 -1.47
N GLY A 110 -27.51 -0.66 -2.45
CA GLY A 110 -27.37 -0.32 -3.87
C GLY A 110 -28.70 -0.29 -4.64
#